data_AF-A0A2R5FIE4-F1
#
_entry.id   AF-A0A2R5FIE4-F1
#
_cell.length_a   1.000
_cell.length_b   1.000
_cell.length_c   1.000
_cell.angle_alpha   90.00
_cell.angle_beta   90.00
_cell.angle_gamma   90.00
#
_symmetry.space_group_name_H-M   'P 1'
#
loop_
_entity.id
_entity.type
_entity.pdbx_description
1 polymer ?
#
loop_
_entity_poly.entity_id
_entity_poly.type
_entity_poly.pdbx_seq_one_letter_code
_entity_poly.pdbx_strand_id
1 'polypeptide(L)'
;MTTNRAGKTANSKSPSVDSADSQPTDDSVIKVQLQALLIALKAAKNGDFTVRLADENNELGEITSVFNELVSLNQNFANEVNRLASEIGIEGKLGSQAVVKGAGGNWKESLDNLNQMSTNLREQIKGINEVSLAVAQGNLSKQIEASNAGEFKQLTDNANQMISSLKSSIRQMTEVATAVASSAEELTAVSKEMSDNAEQTAEQATSASASAEQVSQNTNTVVTAVEEMNASIREIAKTVTQGAKVTTEAVKTADRTNETINKLGQSSIEIGKVIKVITSIAGQTNLLALNATIEAARAGDAGRGFAVVANEVKELAKQTASATEDISLRIEAIQTDTKSAVQAITQITTIINQINDFQSTIASAIEEQTATTNEIGRNMAEAAKGTSDIAKSIGIVALNTQSTTTGTSNTLEAATELSRMAVDLQKVVNQFKY
;
A
#
# COMPACT_ATOMS: atom_id res chain seq x y z
N MET A 1 38.59 132.47 64.40
CA MET A 1 37.66 133.60 64.19
C MET A 1 37.45 133.73 62.70
N THR A 2 36.33 133.18 62.21
CA THR A 2 35.13 133.94 61.78
C THR A 2 35.26 134.47 60.35
N THR A 3 34.35 134.02 59.48
CA THR A 3 33.34 134.88 58.81
C THR A 3 33.84 135.47 57.48
N ASN A 4 33.05 135.75 56.44
CA ASN A 4 31.64 135.60 56.10
C ASN A 4 31.45 136.34 54.75
N ARG A 5 30.35 136.02 54.06
CA ARG A 5 29.51 136.89 53.23
C ARG A 5 30.06 137.73 52.04
N ALA A 6 29.46 137.39 50.89
CA ALA A 6 28.52 138.20 50.07
C ALA A 6 28.99 139.41 49.24
N GLY A 7 28.42 139.49 48.02
CA GLY A 7 27.93 140.77 47.46
C GLY A 7 28.33 141.16 46.02
N LYS A 8 27.47 140.81 45.05
CA LYS A 8 26.94 141.56 43.86
C LYS A 8 27.75 142.64 43.07
N THR A 9 27.53 142.54 41.73
CA THR A 9 27.28 143.53 40.63
C THR A 9 28.39 144.15 39.74
N ALA A 10 28.18 143.94 38.41
CA ALA A 10 28.19 144.88 37.25
C ALA A 10 29.47 145.21 36.40
N ASN A 11 29.42 144.72 35.14
CA ASN A 11 29.60 145.38 33.82
C ASN A 11 30.91 146.11 33.38
N SER A 12 31.60 145.59 32.35
CA SER A 12 31.69 146.14 30.95
C SER A 12 33.04 145.92 30.21
N LYS A 13 32.90 145.45 28.95
CA LYS A 13 33.71 145.59 27.70
C LYS A 13 35.19 145.11 27.56
N SER A 14 35.33 144.20 26.59
CA SER A 14 36.38 143.79 25.62
C SER A 14 37.77 144.46 25.62
N PRO A 15 38.82 143.72 25.17
CA PRO A 15 39.17 143.67 23.75
C PRO A 15 39.53 142.27 23.18
N SER A 16 39.43 142.15 21.85
CA SER A 16 39.93 141.07 20.97
C SER A 16 41.45 140.84 21.13
N VAL A 17 42.05 139.66 20.90
CA VAL A 17 42.36 139.06 19.57
C VAL A 17 42.88 137.61 19.76
N ASP A 18 42.65 136.80 18.73
CA ASP A 18 43.29 135.53 18.32
C ASP A 18 42.92 134.19 18.96
N SER A 19 42.05 133.50 18.21
CA SER A 19 41.87 132.06 18.12
C SER A 19 43.09 131.36 17.50
N ALA A 20 43.76 130.51 18.29
CA ALA A 20 44.67 129.49 17.80
C ALA A 20 44.00 128.12 17.92
N ASP A 21 43.66 127.61 16.75
CA ASP A 21 43.24 126.25 16.40
C ASP A 21 44.32 125.23 16.81
N SER A 22 43.97 124.22 17.59
CA SER A 22 44.83 123.06 17.87
C SER A 22 44.24 121.81 17.23
N GLN A 23 44.67 121.56 15.98
CA GLN A 23 44.42 120.31 15.29
C GLN A 23 44.89 119.10 16.12
N PRO A 24 44.16 117.97 16.10
CA PRO A 24 44.70 116.72 16.61
C PRO A 24 45.88 116.32 15.73
N THR A 25 47.01 116.00 16.35
CA THR A 25 48.17 115.47 15.65
C THR A 25 47.79 114.16 14.95
N ASP A 26 48.20 114.03 13.68
CA ASP A 26 47.97 112.89 12.76
C ASP A 26 48.15 111.50 13.43
N ASP A 27 49.08 111.41 14.38
CA ASP A 27 49.46 110.21 15.12
C ASP A 27 48.40 109.71 16.15
N SER A 28 47.53 110.61 16.65
CA SER A 28 46.47 110.26 17.61
C SER A 28 45.24 109.64 16.96
N VAL A 29 44.92 110.07 15.74
CA VAL A 29 43.80 109.60 14.92
C VAL A 29 44.10 108.20 14.37
N ILE A 30 45.34 108.00 13.88
CA ILE A 30 45.84 106.69 13.41
C ILE A 30 45.79 105.63 14.53
N LYS A 31 46.12 106.00 15.78
CA LYS A 31 46.12 105.05 16.92
C LYS A 31 44.72 104.55 17.27
N VAL A 32 43.71 105.41 17.22
CA VAL A 32 42.30 105.05 17.46
C VAL A 32 41.78 104.16 16.32
N GLN A 33 42.14 104.47 15.08
CA GLN A 33 41.74 103.70 13.89
C GLN A 33 42.39 102.32 13.83
N LEU A 34 43.68 102.20 14.17
CA LEU A 34 44.35 100.91 14.31
C LEU A 34 43.75 100.06 15.44
N GLN A 35 43.28 100.70 16.52
CA GLN A 35 42.61 100.00 17.61
C GLN A 35 41.21 99.53 17.20
N ALA A 36 40.47 100.30 16.42
CA ALA A 36 39.20 99.91 15.80
C ALA A 36 39.37 98.76 14.80
N LEU A 37 40.40 98.83 13.93
CA LEU A 37 40.78 97.75 13.03
C LEU A 37 41.16 96.48 13.80
N LEU A 38 41.90 96.59 14.90
CA LEU A 38 42.25 95.44 15.75
C LEU A 38 41.01 94.80 16.41
N ILE A 39 40.05 95.61 16.87
CA ILE A 39 38.78 95.13 17.42
C ILE A 39 37.99 94.41 16.32
N ALA A 40 37.90 95.01 15.13
CA ALA A 40 37.18 94.44 14.01
C ALA A 40 37.82 93.13 13.50
N LEU A 41 39.15 93.08 13.40
CA LEU A 41 39.89 91.86 13.10
C LEU A 41 39.69 90.78 14.17
N LYS A 42 39.64 91.14 15.45
CA LYS A 42 39.33 90.19 16.54
C LYS A 42 37.90 89.66 16.45
N ALA A 43 36.92 90.51 16.12
CA ALA A 43 35.54 90.13 15.92
C ALA A 43 35.38 89.16 14.73
N ALA A 44 35.92 89.55 13.56
CA ALA A 44 35.90 88.72 12.35
C ALA A 44 36.64 87.39 12.54
N LYS A 45 37.80 87.38 13.22
CA LYS A 45 38.51 86.14 13.57
C LYS A 45 37.66 85.17 14.39
N ASN A 46 36.79 85.69 15.26
CA ASN A 46 35.91 84.89 16.11
C ASN A 46 34.59 84.53 15.43
N GLY A 47 34.42 84.82 14.14
CA GLY A 47 33.23 84.48 13.36
C GLY A 47 32.11 85.52 13.40
N ASP A 48 32.33 86.70 13.99
CA ASP A 48 31.40 87.82 13.84
C ASP A 48 31.71 88.59 12.55
N PHE A 49 30.99 88.24 11.48
CA PHE A 49 31.14 88.88 10.18
C PHE A 49 30.13 90.02 9.95
N THR A 50 29.45 90.49 11.00
CA THR A 50 28.58 91.67 10.95
C THR A 50 29.36 92.98 11.18
N VAL A 51 30.57 92.88 11.72
CA VAL A 51 31.44 94.03 12.00
C VAL A 51 31.80 94.80 10.73
N ARG A 52 31.74 96.14 10.79
CA ARG A 52 32.14 97.03 9.69
C ARG A 52 33.00 98.17 10.24
N LEU A 53 34.03 98.53 9.49
CA LEU A 53 34.83 99.74 9.73
C LEU A 53 34.20 100.92 8.99
N ALA A 54 34.26 102.11 9.59
CA ALA A 54 33.72 103.33 9.01
C ALA A 54 34.58 103.82 7.83
N ASP A 55 33.93 104.32 6.78
CA ASP A 55 34.60 104.84 5.59
C ASP A 55 35.27 106.19 5.90
N GLU A 56 36.57 106.29 5.64
CA GLU A 56 37.40 107.44 6.02
C GLU A 56 38.32 107.85 4.86
N ASN A 57 38.37 109.16 4.58
CA ASN A 57 39.16 109.74 3.49
C ASN A 57 40.66 109.92 3.85
N ASN A 58 41.28 108.89 4.44
CA ASN A 58 42.69 108.89 4.87
C ASN A 58 43.46 107.68 4.29
N GLU A 59 44.76 107.56 4.60
CA GLU A 59 45.62 106.45 4.13
C GLU A 59 45.17 105.06 4.62
N LEU A 60 44.26 104.98 5.61
CA LEU A 60 43.67 103.74 6.11
C LEU A 60 42.34 103.36 5.43
N GLY A 61 41.76 104.23 4.60
CA GLY A 61 40.49 103.99 3.90
C GLY A 61 40.51 102.76 2.99
N GLU A 62 41.64 102.50 2.32
CA GLU A 62 41.82 101.30 1.50
C GLU A 62 41.80 100.01 2.36
N ILE A 63 42.42 100.04 3.54
CA ILE A 63 42.41 98.92 4.50
C ILE A 63 41.00 98.68 5.02
N THR A 64 40.24 99.74 5.31
CA THR A 64 38.83 99.65 5.72
C THR A 64 37.98 99.02 4.61
N SER A 65 38.14 99.45 3.36
CA SER A 65 37.41 98.85 2.22
C SER A 65 37.75 97.37 2.07
N VAL A 66 39.04 97.02 2.01
CA VAL A 66 39.50 95.63 1.85
C VAL A 66 39.07 94.76 3.04
N PHE A 67 39.10 95.29 4.27
CA PHE A 67 38.60 94.59 5.45
C PHE A 67 37.08 94.36 5.36
N ASN A 68 36.30 95.38 5.03
CA ASN A 68 34.84 95.27 4.89
C ASN A 68 34.44 94.31 3.77
N GLU A 69 35.18 94.29 2.66
CA GLU A 69 35.03 93.32 1.57
C GLU A 69 35.36 91.89 2.03
N LEU A 70 36.48 91.70 2.74
CA LEU A 70 36.89 90.41 3.30
C LEU A 70 35.87 89.88 4.32
N VAL A 71 35.37 90.73 5.21
CA VAL A 71 34.34 90.35 6.18
C VAL A 71 33.02 90.03 5.48
N SER A 72 32.65 90.79 4.45
CA SER A 72 31.46 90.48 3.65
C SER A 72 31.60 89.16 2.89
N LEU A 73 32.78 88.86 2.36
CA LEU A 73 33.08 87.57 1.72
C LEU A 73 32.95 86.41 2.72
N ASN A 74 33.52 86.56 3.93
CA ASN A 74 33.40 85.55 4.99
C ASN A 74 31.94 85.35 5.45
N GLN A 75 31.17 86.43 5.62
CA GLN A 75 29.74 86.34 5.96
C GLN A 75 28.97 85.56 4.89
N ASN A 76 29.19 85.89 3.61
CA ASN A 76 28.51 85.22 2.51
C ASN A 76 28.92 83.74 2.40
N PHE A 77 30.19 83.44 2.61
CA PHE A 77 30.69 82.05 2.64
C PHE A 77 30.06 81.25 3.80
N ALA A 78 30.04 81.80 5.01
CA ALA A 78 29.45 81.13 6.17
C ALA A 78 27.94 80.89 6.01
N ASN A 79 27.21 81.89 5.49
CA ASN A 79 25.79 81.75 5.17
C ASN A 79 25.56 80.62 4.16
N GLU A 80 26.39 80.57 3.12
CA GLU A 80 26.26 79.59 2.05
C GLU A 80 26.60 78.18 2.50
N VAL A 81 27.63 78.00 3.33
CA VAL A 81 27.96 76.71 3.95
C VAL A 81 26.84 76.23 4.87
N ASN A 82 26.27 77.12 5.70
CA ASN A 82 25.15 76.77 6.58
C ASN A 82 23.89 76.38 5.78
N ARG A 83 23.60 77.11 4.69
CA ARG A 83 22.52 76.77 3.77
C ARG A 83 22.75 75.39 3.16
N LEU A 84 23.96 75.13 2.64
CA LEU A 84 24.31 73.85 2.03
C LEU A 84 24.21 72.69 3.02
N ALA A 85 24.68 72.89 4.26
CA ALA A 85 24.58 71.90 5.33
C ALA A 85 23.11 71.58 5.68
N SER A 86 22.24 72.60 5.72
CA SER A 86 20.80 72.40 5.93
C SER A 86 20.17 71.65 4.74
N GLU A 87 20.43 72.10 3.51
CA GLU A 87 19.83 71.52 2.32
C GLU A 87 20.28 70.08 2.07
N ILE A 88 21.57 69.78 2.22
CA ILE A 88 22.11 68.42 2.01
C ILE A 88 21.80 67.52 3.22
N GLY A 89 22.04 68.00 4.44
CA GLY A 89 21.99 67.20 5.66
C GLY A 89 20.59 67.02 6.27
N ILE A 90 19.70 68.00 6.10
CA ILE A 90 18.34 67.96 6.68
C ILE A 90 17.30 67.74 5.57
N GLU A 91 17.38 68.50 4.48
CA GLU A 91 16.37 68.45 3.41
C GLU A 91 16.65 67.34 2.36
N GLY A 92 17.84 66.72 2.38
CA GLY A 92 18.22 65.66 1.46
C GLY A 92 18.44 66.12 0.02
N LYS A 93 18.63 67.43 -0.22
CA LYS A 93 18.95 68.01 -1.53
C LYS A 93 20.43 67.83 -1.84
N LEU A 94 20.84 66.60 -2.10
CA LEU A 94 22.24 66.21 -2.32
C LEU A 94 22.91 66.91 -3.52
N GLY A 95 22.15 67.56 -4.40
CA GLY A 95 22.68 68.30 -5.56
C GLY A 95 22.88 69.79 -5.32
N SER A 96 22.64 70.30 -4.12
CA SER A 96 22.76 71.73 -3.85
C SER A 96 24.20 72.21 -4.03
N GLN A 97 24.36 73.35 -4.70
CA GLN A 97 25.65 73.97 -4.94
C GLN A 97 25.74 75.34 -4.27
N ALA A 98 26.94 75.66 -3.79
CA ALA A 98 27.32 76.90 -3.14
C ALA A 98 27.93 77.87 -4.15
N VAL A 99 27.45 79.12 -4.19
CA VAL A 99 28.03 80.19 -5.02
C VAL A 99 28.19 81.47 -4.20
N VAL A 100 29.41 81.96 -4.07
CA VAL A 100 29.72 83.21 -3.35
C VAL A 100 30.34 84.22 -4.31
N LYS A 101 29.67 85.36 -4.48
CA LYS A 101 30.16 86.46 -5.34
C LYS A 101 31.43 87.06 -4.74
N GLY A 102 32.49 87.19 -5.55
CA GLY A 102 33.79 87.73 -5.12
C GLY A 102 34.76 86.69 -4.53
N ALA A 103 34.38 85.41 -4.48
CA ALA A 103 35.28 84.34 -4.07
C ALA A 103 36.32 84.05 -5.17
N GLY A 104 37.57 84.48 -4.93
CA GLY A 104 38.75 84.15 -5.74
C GLY A 104 39.78 83.37 -4.92
N GLY A 105 40.83 82.85 -5.58
CA GLY A 105 41.90 82.09 -4.90
C GLY A 105 41.37 80.87 -4.11
N ASN A 106 41.91 80.65 -2.91
CA ASN A 106 41.58 79.49 -2.06
C ASN A 106 40.09 79.42 -1.66
N TRP A 107 39.38 80.55 -1.65
CA TRP A 107 37.93 80.56 -1.37
C TRP A 107 37.14 79.89 -2.48
N LYS A 108 37.53 80.16 -3.73
CA LYS A 108 36.94 79.49 -4.88
C LYS A 108 37.23 77.99 -4.87
N GLU A 109 38.48 77.62 -4.58
CA GLU A 109 38.86 76.20 -4.47
C GLU A 109 38.05 75.47 -3.38
N SER A 110 37.82 76.10 -2.23
CA SER A 110 37.00 75.52 -1.15
C SER A 110 35.54 75.33 -1.56
N LEU A 111 34.95 76.31 -2.28
CA LEU A 111 33.60 76.19 -2.83
C LEU A 111 33.51 75.10 -3.90
N ASP A 112 34.50 75.04 -4.80
CA ASP A 112 34.57 74.03 -5.85
C ASP A 112 34.68 72.62 -5.24
N ASN A 113 35.48 72.44 -4.17
CA ASN A 113 35.58 71.18 -3.41
C ASN A 113 34.25 70.80 -2.72
N LEU A 114 33.55 71.74 -2.09
CA LEU A 114 32.22 71.49 -1.49
C LEU A 114 31.18 71.10 -2.54
N ASN A 115 31.18 71.80 -3.67
CA ASN A 115 30.30 71.51 -4.81
C ASN A 115 30.60 70.14 -5.43
N GLN A 116 31.88 69.76 -5.49
CA GLN A 116 32.29 68.44 -5.95
C GLN A 116 31.84 67.35 -4.97
N MET A 117 31.97 67.56 -3.66
CA MET A 117 31.46 66.63 -2.65
C MET A 117 29.95 66.42 -2.77
N SER A 118 29.18 67.51 -2.89
CA SER A 118 27.73 67.47 -3.14
C SER A 118 27.39 66.69 -4.41
N THR A 119 28.07 66.99 -5.52
CA THR A 119 27.89 66.29 -6.80
C THR A 119 28.16 64.79 -6.69
N ASN A 120 29.25 64.40 -6.03
CA ASN A 120 29.61 63.00 -5.81
C ASN A 120 28.55 62.30 -4.95
N LEU A 121 28.13 62.89 -3.82
CA LEU A 121 27.10 62.33 -2.94
C LEU A 121 25.77 62.10 -3.69
N ARG A 122 25.34 63.09 -4.50
CA ARG A 122 24.14 62.97 -5.33
C ARG A 122 24.25 61.80 -6.31
N GLU A 123 25.35 61.68 -7.03
CA GLU A 123 25.53 60.65 -8.06
C GLU A 123 25.56 59.25 -7.45
N GLN A 124 26.24 59.10 -6.31
CA GLN A 124 26.32 57.85 -5.56
C GLN A 124 24.95 57.38 -5.06
N ILE A 125 24.20 58.27 -4.41
CA ILE A 125 22.87 57.96 -3.90
C ILE A 125 21.86 57.76 -5.04
N LYS A 126 21.97 58.53 -6.13
CA LYS A 126 21.12 58.37 -7.32
C LYS A 126 21.28 56.98 -7.93
N GLY A 127 22.51 56.49 -8.11
CA GLY A 127 22.76 55.14 -8.66
C GLY A 127 22.18 54.03 -7.77
N ILE A 128 22.32 54.16 -6.45
CA ILE A 128 21.71 53.22 -5.49
C ILE A 128 20.18 53.25 -5.58
N ASN A 129 19.58 54.43 -5.66
CA ASN A 129 18.13 54.59 -5.76
C ASN A 129 17.57 54.02 -7.06
N GLU A 130 18.23 54.24 -8.20
CA GLU A 130 17.83 53.69 -9.49
C GLU A 130 17.80 52.15 -9.48
N VAL A 131 18.84 51.53 -8.94
CA VAL A 131 18.90 50.06 -8.82
C VAL A 131 17.90 49.55 -7.79
N SER A 132 17.71 50.25 -6.66
CA SER A 132 16.71 49.87 -5.64
C SER A 132 15.29 49.92 -6.21
N LEU A 133 14.97 50.93 -7.02
CA LEU A 133 13.69 51.03 -7.73
C LEU A 133 13.54 49.89 -8.76
N ALA A 134 14.60 49.55 -9.48
CA ALA A 134 14.60 48.42 -10.41
C ALA A 134 14.32 47.09 -9.68
N VAL A 135 14.98 46.84 -8.55
CA VAL A 135 14.76 45.65 -7.71
C VAL A 135 13.33 45.62 -7.15
N ALA A 136 12.79 46.75 -6.69
CA ALA A 136 11.40 46.85 -6.21
C ALA A 136 10.37 46.57 -7.31
N GLN A 137 10.72 46.82 -8.57
CA GLN A 137 9.91 46.48 -9.76
C GLN A 137 10.19 45.06 -10.29
N GLY A 138 10.96 44.25 -9.55
CA GLY A 138 11.29 42.87 -9.92
C GLY A 138 12.49 42.73 -10.87
N ASN A 139 13.15 43.82 -11.27
CA ASN A 139 14.31 43.77 -12.16
C ASN A 139 15.62 43.61 -11.40
N LEU A 140 16.02 42.36 -11.17
CA LEU A 140 17.27 41.93 -10.55
C LEU A 140 18.44 41.88 -11.54
N SER A 141 18.23 42.24 -12.81
CA SER A 141 19.29 42.27 -13.83
C SER A 141 20.17 43.52 -13.74
N LYS A 142 19.84 44.47 -12.85
CA LYS A 142 20.55 45.74 -12.66
C LYS A 142 21.54 45.64 -11.51
N GLN A 143 22.68 46.31 -11.65
CA GLN A 143 23.70 46.46 -10.62
C GLN A 143 24.15 47.91 -10.55
N ILE A 144 24.67 48.31 -9.41
CA ILE A 144 25.23 49.65 -9.21
C ILE A 144 26.63 49.65 -9.84
N GLU A 145 26.81 50.40 -10.92
CA GLU A 145 28.07 50.49 -11.69
C GLU A 145 28.97 51.68 -11.25
N ALA A 146 28.59 52.40 -10.19
CA ALA A 146 29.31 53.59 -9.74
C ALA A 146 30.69 53.23 -9.14
N SER A 147 31.74 53.93 -9.60
CA SER A 147 33.11 53.81 -9.09
C SER A 147 33.24 54.54 -7.74
N ASN A 148 32.82 53.86 -6.68
CA ASN A 148 32.83 54.39 -5.32
C ASN A 148 34.08 53.98 -4.53
N ALA A 149 34.46 54.80 -3.55
CA ALA A 149 35.53 54.52 -2.60
C ALA A 149 34.99 54.58 -1.17
N GLY A 150 35.77 54.06 -0.20
CA GLY A 150 35.40 54.08 1.22
C GLY A 150 34.06 53.39 1.52
N GLU A 151 33.26 54.01 2.38
CA GLU A 151 31.97 53.51 2.87
C GLU A 151 30.94 53.38 1.74
N PHE A 152 30.98 54.26 0.73
CA PHE A 152 30.10 54.15 -0.44
C PHE A 152 30.41 52.92 -1.29
N LYS A 153 31.68 52.50 -1.36
CA LYS A 153 32.05 51.25 -2.01
C LYS A 153 31.46 50.06 -1.25
N GLN A 154 31.60 50.04 0.07
CA GLN A 154 31.04 48.97 0.91
C GLN A 154 29.51 48.90 0.78
N LEU A 155 28.82 50.04 0.77
CA LEU A 155 27.37 50.09 0.56
C LEU A 155 26.97 49.54 -0.82
N THR A 156 27.73 49.91 -1.85
CA THR A 156 27.54 49.43 -3.23
C THR A 156 27.76 47.93 -3.34
N ASP A 157 28.86 47.43 -2.77
CA ASP A 157 29.21 46.01 -2.76
C ASP A 157 28.13 45.19 -2.03
N ASN A 158 27.69 45.65 -0.84
CA ASN A 158 26.64 44.99 -0.06
C ASN A 158 25.30 44.95 -0.80
N ALA A 159 24.90 46.06 -1.45
CA ALA A 159 23.68 46.12 -2.24
C ALA A 159 23.75 45.19 -3.45
N ASN A 160 24.86 45.19 -4.19
CA ASN A 160 25.06 44.28 -5.32
C ASN A 160 25.11 42.80 -4.88
N GLN A 161 25.71 42.51 -3.72
CA GLN A 161 25.70 41.17 -3.13
C GLN A 161 24.26 40.73 -2.77
N MET A 162 23.45 41.61 -2.19
CA MET A 162 22.03 41.33 -1.91
C MET A 162 21.26 41.00 -3.20
N ILE A 163 21.47 41.77 -4.28
CA ILE A 163 20.85 41.52 -5.59
C ILE A 163 21.28 40.16 -6.16
N SER A 164 22.58 39.85 -6.08
CA SER A 164 23.11 38.56 -6.53
C SER A 164 22.51 37.39 -5.75
N SER A 165 22.41 37.51 -4.43
CA SER A 165 21.77 36.51 -3.58
C SER A 165 20.29 36.33 -3.92
N LEU A 166 19.54 37.43 -4.10
CA LEU A 166 18.14 37.37 -4.53
C LEU A 166 18.01 36.66 -5.88
N LYS A 167 18.82 37.03 -6.88
CA LYS A 167 18.85 36.39 -8.20
C LYS A 167 19.14 34.90 -8.11
N SER A 168 20.07 34.48 -7.26
CA SER A 168 20.36 33.06 -7.02
C SER A 168 19.16 32.34 -6.40
N SER A 169 18.53 32.92 -5.38
CA SER A 169 17.34 32.34 -4.73
C SER A 169 16.15 32.23 -5.69
N ILE A 170 15.90 33.24 -6.54
CA ILE A 170 14.84 33.18 -7.56
C ILE A 170 15.10 32.05 -8.58
N ARG A 171 16.36 31.87 -9.02
CA ARG A 171 16.74 30.76 -9.91
C ARG A 171 16.49 29.40 -9.26
N GLN A 172 16.94 29.21 -8.02
CA GLN A 172 16.70 27.98 -7.27
C GLN A 172 15.20 27.70 -7.10
N MET A 173 14.39 28.73 -6.82
CA MET A 173 12.93 28.56 -6.75
C MET A 173 12.32 28.16 -8.10
N THR A 174 12.85 28.64 -9.22
CA THR A 174 12.41 28.22 -10.56
C THR A 174 12.69 26.73 -10.80
N GLU A 175 13.91 26.29 -10.45
CA GLU A 175 14.33 24.90 -10.58
C GLU A 175 13.47 23.98 -9.71
N VAL A 176 13.26 24.35 -8.44
CA VAL A 176 12.40 23.60 -7.51
C VAL A 176 10.95 23.56 -8.00
N ALA A 177 10.38 24.68 -8.47
CA ALA A 177 9.02 24.70 -9.01
C ALA A 177 8.87 23.74 -10.20
N THR A 178 9.83 23.76 -11.12
CA THR A 178 9.83 22.88 -12.31
C THR A 178 9.95 21.41 -11.90
N ALA A 179 10.83 21.09 -10.94
CA ALA A 179 10.99 19.75 -10.41
C ALA A 179 9.70 19.25 -9.73
N VAL A 180 9.05 20.09 -8.91
CA VAL A 180 7.78 19.74 -8.25
C VAL A 180 6.67 19.50 -9.27
N ALA A 181 6.57 20.32 -10.33
CA ALA A 181 5.60 20.11 -11.40
C ALA A 181 5.82 18.76 -12.11
N SER A 182 7.06 18.44 -12.47
CA SER A 182 7.42 17.16 -13.11
C SER A 182 7.09 15.96 -12.21
N SER A 183 7.46 16.03 -10.92
CA SER A 183 7.16 14.96 -9.97
C SER A 183 5.65 14.80 -9.72
N ALA A 184 4.89 15.89 -9.76
CA ALA A 184 3.43 15.83 -9.67
C ALA A 184 2.81 15.12 -10.89
N GLU A 185 3.29 15.41 -12.10
CA GLU A 185 2.84 14.71 -13.31
C GLU A 185 3.16 13.20 -13.27
N GLU A 186 4.36 12.83 -12.81
CA GLU A 186 4.73 11.43 -12.59
C GLU A 186 3.83 10.75 -11.54
N LEU A 187 3.55 11.42 -10.41
CA LEU A 187 2.65 10.90 -9.38
C LEU A 187 1.23 10.70 -9.91
N THR A 188 0.73 11.61 -10.74
CA THR A 188 -0.57 11.47 -11.42
C THR A 188 -0.57 10.25 -12.33
N ALA A 189 0.48 10.04 -13.12
CA ALA A 189 0.58 8.88 -14.01
C ALA A 189 0.61 7.56 -13.22
N VAL A 190 1.46 7.47 -12.19
CA VAL A 190 1.56 6.29 -11.32
C VAL A 190 0.26 6.02 -10.58
N SER A 191 -0.42 7.05 -10.09
CA SER A 191 -1.71 6.90 -9.39
C SER A 191 -2.80 6.36 -10.32
N LYS A 192 -2.80 6.79 -11.59
CA LYS A 192 -3.73 6.27 -12.59
C LYS A 192 -3.47 4.80 -12.90
N GLU A 193 -2.21 4.44 -13.17
CA GLU A 193 -1.83 3.05 -13.40
C GLU A 193 -2.18 2.16 -12.19
N MET A 194 -1.97 2.66 -10.97
CA MET A 194 -2.33 1.95 -9.75
C MET A 194 -3.85 1.78 -9.57
N SER A 195 -4.65 2.76 -10.00
CA SER A 195 -6.10 2.64 -10.04
C SER A 195 -6.55 1.56 -11.04
N ASP A 196 -5.98 1.56 -12.24
CA ASP A 196 -6.28 0.55 -13.27
C ASP A 196 -5.91 -0.86 -12.78
N ASN A 197 -4.74 -1.00 -12.14
CA ASN A 197 -4.31 -2.26 -11.53
C ASN A 197 -5.23 -2.71 -10.37
N ALA A 198 -5.74 -1.77 -9.57
CA ALA A 198 -6.69 -2.07 -8.52
C ALA A 198 -8.02 -2.56 -9.11
N GLU A 199 -8.54 -1.93 -10.16
CA GLU A 199 -9.75 -2.36 -10.86
C GLU A 199 -9.61 -3.79 -11.41
N GLN A 200 -8.50 -4.08 -12.10
CA GLN A 200 -8.20 -5.43 -12.57
C GLN A 200 -8.09 -6.45 -11.43
N THR A 201 -7.47 -6.07 -10.32
CA THR A 201 -7.37 -6.93 -9.13
C THR A 201 -8.76 -7.22 -8.55
N ALA A 202 -9.67 -6.25 -8.54
CA ALA A 202 -11.04 -6.44 -8.09
C ALA A 202 -11.80 -7.43 -8.98
N GLU A 203 -11.68 -7.29 -10.31
CA GLU A 203 -12.30 -8.23 -11.25
C GLU A 203 -11.78 -9.67 -11.06
N GLN A 204 -10.45 -9.83 -10.90
CA GLN A 204 -9.84 -11.13 -10.63
C GLN A 204 -10.32 -11.72 -9.30
N ALA A 205 -10.45 -10.90 -8.26
CA ALA A 205 -10.99 -11.31 -6.97
C ALA A 205 -12.44 -11.82 -7.11
N THR A 206 -13.29 -11.13 -7.87
CA THR A 206 -14.67 -11.57 -8.14
C THR A 206 -14.70 -12.92 -8.88
N SER A 207 -13.87 -13.08 -9.92
CA SER A 207 -13.79 -14.35 -10.67
C SER A 207 -13.28 -15.51 -9.81
N ALA A 208 -12.27 -15.26 -8.96
CA ALA A 208 -11.76 -16.24 -8.02
C ALA A 208 -12.83 -16.62 -6.98
N SER A 209 -13.63 -15.66 -6.51
CA SER A 209 -14.72 -15.91 -5.55
C SER A 209 -15.78 -16.83 -6.15
N ALA A 210 -16.19 -16.55 -7.39
CA ALA A 210 -17.15 -17.40 -8.11
C ALA A 210 -16.62 -18.83 -8.29
N SER A 211 -15.34 -18.97 -8.60
CA SER A 211 -14.68 -20.28 -8.73
C SER A 211 -14.66 -21.05 -7.41
N ALA A 212 -14.34 -20.37 -6.30
CA ALA A 212 -14.38 -20.97 -4.97
C ALA A 212 -15.81 -21.42 -4.62
N GLU A 213 -16.82 -20.58 -4.88
CA GLU A 213 -18.21 -20.95 -4.62
C GLU A 213 -18.65 -22.17 -5.43
N GLN A 214 -18.25 -22.26 -6.69
CA GLN A 214 -18.48 -23.44 -7.53
C GLN A 214 -17.81 -24.70 -6.97
N VAL A 215 -16.55 -24.61 -6.51
CA VAL A 215 -15.85 -25.75 -5.89
C VAL A 215 -16.55 -26.19 -4.60
N SER A 216 -17.05 -25.24 -3.80
CA SER A 216 -17.81 -25.53 -2.58
C SER A 216 -19.12 -26.27 -2.89
N GLN A 217 -19.84 -25.84 -3.93
CA GLN A 217 -21.06 -26.52 -4.40
C GLN A 217 -20.74 -27.94 -4.88
N ASN A 218 -19.75 -28.11 -5.74
CA ASN A 218 -19.30 -29.43 -6.21
C ASN A 218 -18.91 -30.33 -5.04
N THR A 219 -18.25 -29.76 -4.03
CA THR A 219 -17.86 -30.49 -2.83
C THR A 219 -19.06 -31.04 -2.07
N ASN A 220 -20.09 -30.21 -1.87
CA ASN A 220 -21.33 -30.64 -1.23
C ASN A 220 -22.03 -31.75 -2.04
N THR A 221 -22.05 -31.65 -3.38
CA THR A 221 -22.61 -32.71 -4.23
C THR A 221 -21.88 -34.04 -4.05
N VAL A 222 -20.55 -34.03 -3.98
CA VAL A 222 -19.77 -35.26 -3.74
C VAL A 222 -20.00 -35.80 -2.32
N VAL A 223 -20.14 -34.93 -1.31
CA VAL A 223 -20.48 -35.36 0.06
C VAL A 223 -21.83 -36.09 0.08
N THR A 224 -22.85 -35.56 -0.58
CA THR A 224 -24.15 -36.26 -0.70
C THR A 224 -24.00 -37.61 -1.40
N ALA A 225 -23.22 -37.69 -2.48
CA ALA A 225 -22.95 -38.95 -3.16
C ALA A 225 -22.20 -39.97 -2.26
N VAL A 226 -21.29 -39.50 -1.40
CA VAL A 226 -20.59 -40.31 -0.39
C VAL A 226 -21.57 -40.85 0.67
N GLU A 227 -22.54 -40.05 1.10
CA GLU A 227 -23.59 -40.49 2.03
C GLU A 227 -24.48 -41.57 1.40
N GLU A 228 -24.90 -41.40 0.14
CA GLU A 228 -25.68 -42.39 -0.61
C GLU A 228 -24.88 -43.68 -0.87
N MET A 229 -23.60 -43.57 -1.16
CA MET A 229 -22.70 -44.70 -1.33
C MET A 229 -22.54 -45.47 -0.01
N ASN A 230 -22.37 -44.78 1.12
CA ASN A 230 -22.35 -45.41 2.44
C ASN A 230 -23.66 -46.14 2.78
N ALA A 231 -24.81 -45.60 2.37
CA ALA A 231 -26.09 -46.28 2.54
C ALA A 231 -26.16 -47.56 1.70
N SER A 232 -25.71 -47.48 0.44
CA SER A 232 -25.67 -48.62 -0.48
C SER A 232 -24.73 -49.72 0.00
N ILE A 233 -23.51 -49.37 0.44
CA ILE A 233 -22.53 -50.29 1.02
C ILE A 233 -23.12 -51.02 2.24
N ARG A 234 -23.84 -50.30 3.11
CA ARG A 234 -24.51 -50.90 4.28
C ARG A 234 -25.60 -51.90 3.88
N GLU A 235 -26.38 -51.63 2.84
CA GLU A 235 -27.40 -52.58 2.37
C GLU A 235 -26.77 -53.81 1.68
N ILE A 236 -25.66 -53.62 0.94
CA ILE A 236 -24.90 -54.74 0.38
C ILE A 236 -24.31 -55.59 1.51
N ALA A 237 -23.71 -54.98 2.54
CA ALA A 237 -23.16 -55.70 3.69
C ALA A 237 -24.21 -56.58 4.39
N LYS A 238 -25.41 -56.02 4.58
CA LYS A 238 -26.56 -56.74 5.11
C LYS A 238 -26.98 -57.90 4.21
N THR A 239 -27.03 -57.68 2.89
CA THR A 239 -27.37 -58.72 1.91
C THR A 239 -26.36 -59.87 1.90
N VAL A 240 -25.06 -59.57 1.98
CA VAL A 240 -23.99 -60.58 2.06
C VAL A 240 -24.10 -61.40 3.34
N THR A 241 -24.32 -60.74 4.48
CA THR A 241 -24.52 -61.42 5.77
C THR A 241 -25.75 -62.34 5.75
N GLN A 242 -26.85 -61.86 5.18
CA GLN A 242 -28.07 -62.65 5.03
C GLN A 242 -27.88 -63.82 4.05
N GLY A 243 -27.14 -63.59 2.96
CA GLY A 243 -26.72 -64.63 2.03
C GLY A 243 -25.93 -65.74 2.73
N ALA A 244 -24.93 -65.40 3.55
CA ALA A 244 -24.14 -66.36 4.32
C ALA A 244 -24.97 -67.22 5.26
N LYS A 245 -25.99 -66.61 5.88
CA LYS A 245 -26.96 -67.35 6.70
C LYS A 245 -27.77 -68.35 5.87
N VAL A 246 -28.25 -67.96 4.68
CA VAL A 246 -28.99 -68.87 3.78
C VAL A 246 -28.10 -70.01 3.30
N THR A 247 -26.86 -69.72 2.90
CA THR A 247 -25.86 -70.73 2.49
C THR A 247 -25.63 -71.75 3.60
N THR A 248 -25.46 -71.29 4.85
CA THR A 248 -25.27 -72.16 6.02
C THR A 248 -26.47 -73.08 6.26
N GLU A 249 -27.70 -72.58 6.14
CA GLU A 249 -28.91 -73.40 6.27
C GLU A 249 -29.09 -74.38 5.10
N ALA A 250 -28.64 -74.01 3.90
CA ALA A 250 -28.65 -74.89 2.73
C ALA A 250 -27.69 -76.08 2.92
N VAL A 251 -26.48 -75.87 3.47
CA VAL A 251 -25.55 -76.97 3.83
C VAL A 251 -26.22 -77.95 4.81
N LYS A 252 -26.82 -77.44 5.90
CA LYS A 252 -27.52 -78.29 6.88
C LYS A 252 -28.64 -79.12 6.25
N THR A 253 -29.37 -78.53 5.30
CA THR A 253 -30.45 -79.20 4.59
C THR A 253 -29.92 -80.28 3.65
N ALA A 254 -28.84 -80.00 2.93
CA ALA A 254 -28.15 -80.98 2.08
C ALA A 254 -27.61 -82.16 2.91
N ASP A 255 -26.98 -81.90 4.05
CA ASP A 255 -26.47 -82.94 4.97
C ASP A 255 -27.60 -83.84 5.47
N ARG A 256 -28.73 -83.27 5.92
CA ARG A 256 -29.90 -84.04 6.36
C ARG A 256 -30.50 -84.89 5.23
N THR A 257 -30.52 -84.35 4.01
CA THR A 257 -30.97 -85.08 2.83
C THR A 257 -30.03 -86.24 2.53
N ASN A 258 -28.72 -86.01 2.60
CA ASN A 258 -27.69 -87.03 2.41
C ASN A 258 -27.82 -88.17 3.43
N GLU A 259 -28.05 -87.85 4.70
CA GLU A 259 -28.31 -88.86 5.75
C GLU A 259 -29.55 -89.71 5.44
N THR A 260 -30.63 -89.07 4.99
CA THR A 260 -31.90 -89.74 4.69
C THR A 260 -31.75 -90.69 3.50
N ILE A 261 -31.08 -90.24 2.42
CA ILE A 261 -30.82 -91.07 1.24
C ILE A 261 -29.85 -92.21 1.58
N ASN A 262 -28.84 -91.98 2.41
CA ASN A 262 -27.95 -93.06 2.87
C ASN A 262 -28.71 -94.12 3.66
N LYS A 263 -29.63 -93.72 4.55
CA LYS A 263 -30.52 -94.66 5.26
C LYS A 263 -31.39 -95.44 4.27
N LEU A 264 -31.95 -94.80 3.25
CA LEU A 264 -32.72 -95.47 2.20
C LEU A 264 -31.87 -96.47 1.41
N GLY A 265 -30.63 -96.12 1.08
CA GLY A 265 -29.67 -97.02 0.43
C GLY A 265 -29.35 -98.24 1.29
N GLN A 266 -29.11 -98.04 2.60
CA GLN A 266 -28.92 -99.14 3.56
C GLN A 266 -30.15 -100.04 3.68
N SER A 267 -31.34 -99.47 3.81
CA SER A 267 -32.59 -100.25 3.83
C SER A 267 -32.77 -101.06 2.54
N SER A 268 -32.40 -100.50 1.39
CA SER A 268 -32.48 -101.21 0.10
C SER A 268 -31.49 -102.37 0.01
N ILE A 269 -30.30 -102.25 0.63
CA ILE A 269 -29.33 -103.36 0.76
C ILE A 269 -29.91 -104.48 1.63
N GLU A 270 -30.53 -104.14 2.78
CA GLU A 270 -31.16 -105.13 3.65
C GLU A 270 -32.34 -105.83 2.96
N ILE A 271 -33.19 -105.09 2.24
CA ILE A 271 -34.27 -105.69 1.44
C ILE A 271 -33.68 -106.62 0.38
N GLY A 272 -32.61 -106.23 -0.30
CA GLY A 272 -31.91 -107.09 -1.27
C GLY A 272 -31.41 -108.41 -0.66
N LYS A 273 -30.93 -108.40 0.59
CA LYS A 273 -30.55 -109.62 1.32
C LYS A 273 -31.77 -110.52 1.60
N VAL A 274 -32.89 -109.92 2.03
CA VAL A 274 -34.14 -110.66 2.27
C VAL A 274 -34.64 -111.30 0.98
N ILE A 275 -34.64 -110.57 -0.14
CA ILE A 275 -35.05 -111.09 -1.45
C ILE A 275 -34.17 -112.27 -1.88
N LYS A 276 -32.84 -112.20 -1.70
CA LYS A 276 -31.95 -113.35 -1.98
C LYS A 276 -32.31 -114.59 -1.17
N VAL A 277 -32.68 -114.43 0.10
CA VAL A 277 -33.14 -115.54 0.95
C VAL A 277 -34.46 -116.11 0.42
N ILE A 278 -35.43 -115.27 0.05
CA ILE A 278 -36.71 -115.72 -0.50
C ILE A 278 -36.52 -116.45 -1.83
N THR A 279 -35.67 -115.95 -2.75
CA THR A 279 -35.34 -116.63 -4.00
C THR A 279 -34.72 -118.01 -3.74
N SER A 280 -33.82 -118.11 -2.76
CA SER A 280 -33.23 -119.40 -2.35
C SER A 280 -34.28 -120.38 -1.80
N ILE A 281 -35.19 -119.89 -0.94
CA ILE A 281 -36.31 -120.69 -0.41
C ILE A 281 -37.21 -121.15 -1.56
N ALA A 282 -37.60 -120.27 -2.48
CA ALA A 282 -38.41 -120.63 -3.64
C ALA A 282 -37.73 -121.70 -4.52
N GLY A 283 -36.42 -121.61 -4.72
CA GLY A 283 -35.62 -122.63 -5.40
C GLY A 283 -35.66 -123.99 -4.67
N GLN A 284 -35.50 -124.00 -3.34
CA GLN A 284 -35.62 -125.21 -2.53
C GLN A 284 -37.03 -125.79 -2.56
N THR A 285 -38.07 -124.96 -2.45
CA THR A 285 -39.47 -125.36 -2.53
C THR A 285 -39.80 -125.98 -3.88
N ASN A 286 -39.27 -125.43 -4.98
CA ASN A 286 -39.40 -125.99 -6.32
C ASN A 286 -38.75 -127.39 -6.42
N LEU A 287 -37.57 -127.60 -5.81
CA LEU A 287 -36.90 -128.91 -5.75
C LEU A 287 -37.66 -129.93 -4.88
N LEU A 288 -38.17 -129.50 -3.73
CA LEU A 288 -39.01 -130.34 -2.86
C LEU A 288 -40.30 -130.77 -3.56
N ALA A 289 -40.95 -129.82 -4.25
CA ALA A 289 -42.16 -130.08 -5.03
C ALA A 289 -41.88 -130.99 -6.24
N LEU A 290 -40.72 -130.85 -6.89
CA LEU A 290 -40.26 -131.77 -7.94
C LEU A 290 -40.07 -133.19 -7.39
N ASN A 291 -39.40 -133.35 -6.26
CA ASN A 291 -39.21 -134.65 -5.61
C ASN A 291 -40.56 -135.27 -5.19
N ALA A 292 -41.48 -134.47 -4.66
CA ALA A 292 -42.84 -134.91 -4.34
C ALA A 292 -43.63 -135.32 -5.59
N THR A 293 -43.45 -134.63 -6.72
CA THR A 293 -44.06 -135.00 -8.01
C THR A 293 -43.51 -136.33 -8.53
N ILE A 294 -42.20 -136.57 -8.39
CA ILE A 294 -41.54 -137.83 -8.77
C ILE A 294 -42.05 -138.99 -7.92
N GLU A 295 -42.13 -138.80 -6.60
CA GLU A 295 -42.61 -139.85 -5.69
C GLU A 295 -44.11 -140.12 -5.86
N ALA A 296 -44.91 -139.08 -6.15
CA ALA A 296 -46.31 -139.24 -6.52
C ALA A 296 -46.50 -139.99 -7.85
N ALA A 297 -45.60 -139.81 -8.83
CA ALA A 297 -45.59 -140.58 -10.07
C ALA A 297 -45.19 -142.06 -9.85
N ARG A 298 -44.30 -142.34 -8.89
CA ARG A 298 -43.93 -143.70 -8.47
C ARG A 298 -45.08 -144.45 -7.78
N ALA A 299 -45.95 -143.76 -7.06
CA ALA A 299 -47.09 -144.35 -6.35
C ALA A 299 -48.30 -144.72 -7.24
N GLY A 300 -48.23 -144.50 -8.56
CA GLY A 300 -49.28 -144.90 -9.52
C GLY A 300 -50.63 -144.20 -9.28
N ASP A 301 -51.74 -144.94 -9.40
CA ASP A 301 -53.10 -144.37 -9.27
C ASP A 301 -53.42 -143.82 -7.86
N ALA A 302 -52.73 -144.29 -6.82
CA ALA A 302 -52.87 -143.79 -5.44
C ALA A 302 -52.20 -142.40 -5.23
N GLY A 303 -51.26 -142.01 -6.11
CA GLY A 303 -50.50 -140.77 -6.01
C GLY A 303 -51.06 -139.58 -6.78
N ARG A 304 -52.12 -139.76 -7.60
CA ARG A 304 -52.63 -138.70 -8.50
C ARG A 304 -53.00 -137.39 -7.79
N GLY A 305 -53.66 -137.46 -6.63
CA GLY A 305 -54.03 -136.26 -5.85
C GLY A 305 -52.80 -135.51 -5.33
N PHE A 306 -51.78 -136.24 -4.85
CA PHE A 306 -50.51 -135.67 -4.42
C PHE A 306 -49.69 -135.08 -5.58
N ALA A 307 -49.72 -135.70 -6.76
CA ALA A 307 -49.05 -135.19 -7.96
C ALA A 307 -49.61 -133.83 -8.41
N VAL A 308 -50.92 -133.62 -8.30
CA VAL A 308 -51.55 -132.32 -8.63
C VAL A 308 -51.09 -131.24 -7.65
N VAL A 309 -51.14 -131.50 -6.34
CA VAL A 309 -50.69 -130.54 -5.33
C VAL A 309 -49.20 -130.25 -5.45
N ALA A 310 -48.37 -131.27 -5.70
CA ALA A 310 -46.93 -131.09 -5.89
C ALA A 310 -46.61 -130.27 -7.16
N ASN A 311 -47.33 -130.47 -8.27
CA ASN A 311 -47.19 -129.64 -9.46
C ASN A 311 -47.65 -128.19 -9.22
N GLU A 312 -48.73 -127.97 -8.46
CA GLU A 312 -49.21 -126.63 -8.12
C GLU A 312 -48.18 -125.87 -7.25
N VAL A 313 -47.64 -126.53 -6.22
CA VAL A 313 -46.58 -125.96 -5.37
C VAL A 313 -45.31 -125.67 -6.17
N LYS A 314 -44.96 -126.56 -7.12
CA LYS A 314 -43.82 -126.37 -8.02
C LYS A 314 -43.99 -125.11 -8.88
N GLU A 315 -45.16 -124.93 -9.50
CA GLU A 315 -45.39 -123.77 -10.36
C GLU A 315 -45.53 -122.47 -9.56
N LEU A 316 -46.12 -122.52 -8.36
CA LEU A 316 -46.16 -121.38 -7.44
C LEU A 316 -44.75 -120.99 -6.95
N ALA A 317 -43.88 -121.97 -6.68
CA ALA A 317 -42.48 -121.72 -6.31
C ALA A 317 -41.68 -121.10 -7.47
N LYS A 318 -41.91 -121.55 -8.71
CA LYS A 318 -41.32 -120.95 -9.91
C LYS A 318 -41.81 -119.52 -10.16
N GLN A 319 -43.12 -119.26 -9.99
CA GLN A 319 -43.67 -117.91 -10.05
C GLN A 319 -43.08 -117.01 -8.96
N THR A 320 -42.92 -117.53 -7.74
CA THR A 320 -42.29 -116.81 -6.62
C THR A 320 -40.85 -116.45 -6.96
N ALA A 321 -40.06 -117.40 -7.45
CA ALA A 321 -38.66 -117.17 -7.85
C ALA A 321 -38.54 -116.11 -8.95
N SER A 322 -39.42 -116.16 -9.96
CA SER A 322 -39.44 -115.15 -11.03
C SER A 322 -39.85 -113.77 -10.52
N ALA A 323 -40.84 -113.68 -9.63
CA ALA A 323 -41.27 -112.42 -9.04
C ALA A 323 -40.19 -111.82 -8.12
N THR A 324 -39.48 -112.65 -7.34
CA THR A 324 -38.38 -112.18 -6.48
C THR A 324 -37.16 -111.76 -7.29
N GLU A 325 -36.94 -112.34 -8.47
CA GLU A 325 -35.92 -111.88 -9.41
C GLU A 325 -36.27 -110.48 -9.98
N ASP A 326 -37.52 -110.22 -10.39
CA ASP A 326 -37.95 -108.88 -10.80
C ASP A 326 -37.82 -107.85 -9.67
N ILE A 327 -38.20 -108.22 -8.44
CA ILE A 327 -38.00 -107.35 -7.27
C ILE A 327 -36.51 -107.10 -7.02
N SER A 328 -35.65 -108.10 -7.18
CA SER A 328 -34.20 -107.94 -7.05
C SER A 328 -33.66 -106.90 -8.01
N LEU A 329 -34.06 -106.95 -9.29
CA LEU A 329 -33.67 -105.96 -10.30
C LEU A 329 -34.13 -104.54 -9.93
N ARG A 330 -35.36 -104.39 -9.42
CA ARG A 330 -35.86 -103.08 -8.95
C ARG A 330 -35.10 -102.56 -7.74
N ILE A 331 -34.71 -103.44 -6.81
CA ILE A 331 -33.92 -103.08 -5.63
C ILE A 331 -32.49 -102.67 -6.05
N GLU A 332 -31.88 -103.35 -7.00
CA GLU A 332 -30.59 -102.95 -7.57
C GLU A 332 -30.66 -101.58 -8.27
N ALA A 333 -31.76 -101.30 -8.97
CA ALA A 333 -32.01 -99.97 -9.53
C ALA A 333 -32.09 -98.90 -8.43
N ILE A 334 -32.86 -99.15 -7.36
CA ILE A 334 -32.95 -98.23 -6.20
C ILE A 334 -31.58 -98.00 -5.54
N GLN A 335 -30.77 -99.06 -5.38
CA GLN A 335 -29.41 -98.93 -4.84
C GLN A 335 -28.51 -98.07 -5.74
N THR A 336 -28.65 -98.21 -7.05
CA THR A 336 -27.91 -97.41 -8.03
C THR A 336 -28.36 -95.95 -7.97
N ASP A 337 -29.66 -95.69 -8.01
CA ASP A 337 -30.25 -94.34 -7.99
C ASP A 337 -29.93 -93.60 -6.68
N THR A 338 -29.99 -94.30 -5.54
CA THR A 338 -29.61 -93.72 -4.23
C THR A 338 -28.14 -93.34 -4.19
N LYS A 339 -27.25 -94.17 -4.76
CA LYS A 339 -25.82 -93.83 -4.88
C LYS A 339 -25.60 -92.60 -5.76
N SER A 340 -26.27 -92.51 -6.90
CA SER A 340 -26.22 -91.34 -7.78
C SER A 340 -26.76 -90.08 -7.10
N ALA A 341 -27.84 -90.19 -6.32
CA ALA A 341 -28.38 -89.08 -5.54
C ALA A 341 -27.39 -88.59 -4.46
N VAL A 342 -26.70 -89.48 -3.74
CA VAL A 342 -25.65 -89.11 -2.79
C VAL A 342 -24.50 -88.36 -3.48
N GLN A 343 -24.08 -88.81 -4.67
CA GLN A 343 -23.05 -88.11 -5.45
C GLN A 343 -23.50 -86.70 -5.85
N ALA A 344 -24.74 -86.55 -6.33
CA ALA A 344 -25.29 -85.24 -6.68
C ALA A 344 -25.39 -84.30 -5.47
N ILE A 345 -25.84 -84.80 -4.31
CA ILE A 345 -25.90 -84.01 -3.06
C ILE A 345 -24.50 -83.57 -2.62
N THR A 346 -23.49 -84.45 -2.74
CA THR A 346 -22.11 -84.12 -2.43
C THR A 346 -21.59 -82.98 -3.30
N GLN A 347 -21.89 -83.00 -4.61
CA GLN A 347 -21.53 -81.91 -5.52
C GLN A 347 -22.24 -80.60 -5.17
N ILE A 348 -23.52 -80.67 -4.79
CA ILE A 348 -24.28 -79.49 -4.31
C ILE A 348 -23.61 -78.89 -3.08
N THR A 349 -23.22 -79.71 -2.10
CA THR A 349 -22.50 -79.22 -0.90
C THR A 349 -21.18 -78.53 -1.26
N THR A 350 -20.43 -79.06 -2.23
CA THR A 350 -19.21 -78.38 -2.73
C THR A 350 -19.52 -76.98 -3.31
N ILE A 351 -20.55 -76.86 -4.14
CA ILE A 351 -20.95 -75.58 -4.74
C ILE A 351 -21.39 -74.59 -3.65
N ILE A 352 -22.17 -75.05 -2.66
CA ILE A 352 -22.64 -74.20 -1.55
C ILE A 352 -21.46 -73.68 -0.72
N ASN A 353 -20.44 -74.52 -0.45
CA ASN A 353 -19.24 -74.07 0.24
C ASN A 353 -18.46 -73.02 -0.57
N GLN A 354 -18.34 -73.18 -1.88
CA GLN A 354 -17.73 -72.16 -2.75
C GLN A 354 -18.50 -70.83 -2.69
N ILE A 355 -19.84 -70.87 -2.63
CA ILE A 355 -20.66 -69.65 -2.45
C ILE A 355 -20.34 -68.98 -1.11
N ASN A 356 -20.15 -69.75 -0.04
CA ASN A 356 -19.77 -69.22 1.27
C ASN A 356 -18.40 -68.53 1.24
N ASP A 357 -17.42 -69.11 0.54
CA ASP A 357 -16.09 -68.52 0.36
C ASP A 357 -16.16 -67.19 -0.43
N PHE A 358 -16.99 -67.13 -1.47
CA PHE A 358 -17.25 -65.89 -2.20
C PHE A 358 -17.91 -64.82 -1.31
N GLN A 359 -18.85 -65.20 -0.44
CA GLN A 359 -19.47 -64.27 0.51
C GLN A 359 -18.44 -63.66 1.48
N SER A 360 -17.49 -64.46 1.97
CA SER A 360 -16.38 -63.96 2.80
C SER A 360 -15.51 -62.96 2.03
N THR A 361 -15.22 -63.24 0.77
CA THR A 361 -14.41 -62.34 -0.08
C THR A 361 -15.14 -61.02 -0.33
N ILE A 362 -16.44 -61.07 -0.61
CA ILE A 362 -17.26 -59.87 -0.80
C ILE A 362 -17.34 -59.07 0.51
N ALA A 363 -17.46 -59.72 1.66
CA ALA A 363 -17.47 -59.04 2.95
C ALA A 363 -16.17 -58.24 3.20
N SER A 364 -15.01 -58.83 2.90
CA SER A 364 -13.73 -58.09 2.99
C SER A 364 -13.68 -56.91 2.02
N ALA A 365 -14.18 -57.06 0.79
CA ALA A 365 -14.24 -55.96 -0.18
C ALA A 365 -15.16 -54.81 0.29
N ILE A 366 -16.24 -55.12 1.00
CA ILE A 366 -17.16 -54.14 1.59
C ILE A 366 -16.49 -53.35 2.71
N GLU A 367 -15.68 -54.00 3.56
CA GLU A 367 -14.90 -53.30 4.58
C GLU A 367 -13.91 -52.31 3.96
N GLU A 368 -13.22 -52.72 2.89
CA GLU A 368 -12.30 -51.85 2.14
C GLU A 368 -13.02 -50.69 1.44
N GLN A 369 -14.18 -50.95 0.82
CA GLN A 369 -15.03 -49.91 0.23
C GLN A 369 -15.52 -48.90 1.28
N THR A 370 -15.88 -49.37 2.48
CA THR A 370 -16.29 -48.50 3.59
C THR A 370 -15.15 -47.58 4.01
N ALA A 371 -13.94 -48.13 4.19
CA ALA A 371 -12.76 -47.34 4.54
C ALA A 371 -12.45 -46.27 3.48
N THR A 372 -12.46 -46.67 2.21
CA THR A 372 -12.21 -45.76 1.07
C THR A 372 -13.25 -44.64 1.00
N THR A 373 -14.53 -44.97 1.18
CA THR A 373 -15.63 -44.00 1.13
C THR A 373 -15.53 -42.98 2.28
N ASN A 374 -15.14 -43.41 3.47
CA ASN A 374 -14.90 -42.51 4.61
C ASN A 374 -13.72 -41.57 4.37
N GLU A 375 -12.64 -42.05 3.76
CA GLU A 375 -11.49 -41.22 3.37
C GLU A 375 -11.88 -40.18 2.31
N ILE A 376 -12.70 -40.55 1.32
CA ILE A 376 -13.25 -39.57 0.37
C ILE A 376 -14.05 -38.49 1.12
N GLY A 377 -14.96 -38.89 2.02
CA GLY A 377 -15.75 -37.94 2.82
C GLY A 377 -14.88 -36.97 3.62
N ARG A 378 -13.79 -37.47 4.23
CA ARG A 378 -12.82 -36.63 4.94
C ARG A 378 -12.09 -35.65 4.00
N ASN A 379 -11.60 -36.12 2.86
CA ASN A 379 -10.93 -35.28 1.87
C ASN A 379 -11.86 -34.17 1.34
N MET A 380 -13.14 -34.50 1.14
CA MET A 380 -14.14 -33.50 0.73
C MET A 380 -14.37 -32.44 1.82
N ALA A 381 -14.40 -32.83 3.11
CA ALA A 381 -14.53 -31.86 4.20
C ALA A 381 -13.31 -30.91 4.28
N GLU A 382 -12.09 -31.42 4.07
CA GLU A 382 -10.88 -30.60 4.00
C GLU A 382 -10.91 -29.66 2.78
N ALA A 383 -11.36 -30.13 1.61
CA ALA A 383 -11.55 -29.31 0.42
C ALA A 383 -12.59 -28.19 0.63
N ALA A 384 -13.73 -28.50 1.27
CA ALA A 384 -14.74 -27.50 1.62
C ALA A 384 -14.16 -26.40 2.51
N LYS A 385 -13.40 -26.80 3.54
CA LYS A 385 -12.73 -25.85 4.44
C LYS A 385 -11.72 -24.98 3.69
N GLY A 386 -10.84 -25.59 2.88
CA GLY A 386 -9.87 -24.84 2.08
C GLY A 386 -10.53 -23.85 1.13
N THR A 387 -11.67 -24.21 0.55
CA THR A 387 -12.46 -23.34 -0.32
C THR A 387 -13.07 -22.17 0.45
N SER A 388 -13.56 -22.40 1.67
CA SER A 388 -14.03 -21.34 2.57
C SER A 388 -12.90 -20.36 2.96
N ASP A 389 -11.69 -20.87 3.21
CA ASP A 389 -10.53 -20.05 3.54
C ASP A 389 -10.06 -19.20 2.34
N ILE A 390 -10.16 -19.75 1.12
CA ILE A 390 -9.93 -19.01 -0.13
C ILE A 390 -10.95 -17.87 -0.27
N ALA A 391 -12.24 -18.13 -0.08
CA ALA A 391 -13.28 -17.10 -0.16
C ALA A 391 -13.04 -15.96 0.84
N LYS A 392 -12.61 -16.31 2.07
CA LYS A 392 -12.22 -15.30 3.09
C LYS A 392 -11.01 -14.48 2.66
N SER A 393 -9.99 -15.12 2.11
CA SER A 393 -8.78 -14.45 1.62
C SER A 393 -9.10 -13.48 0.47
N ILE A 394 -9.99 -13.88 -0.44
CA ILE A 394 -10.48 -13.03 -1.53
C ILE A 394 -11.23 -11.81 -0.99
N GLY A 395 -12.03 -11.96 0.07
CA GLY A 395 -12.67 -10.84 0.76
C GLY A 395 -11.65 -9.82 1.30
N ILE A 396 -10.52 -10.28 1.83
CA ILE A 396 -9.42 -9.40 2.27
C ILE A 396 -8.76 -8.70 1.08
N VAL A 397 -8.51 -9.41 -0.03
CA VAL A 397 -7.98 -8.81 -1.26
C VAL A 397 -8.89 -7.70 -1.78
N ALA A 398 -10.21 -7.92 -1.78
CA ALA A 398 -11.19 -6.91 -2.19
C ALA A 398 -11.14 -5.66 -1.29
N LEU A 399 -11.05 -5.83 0.04
CA LEU A 399 -10.93 -4.72 0.99
C LEU A 399 -9.63 -3.93 0.79
N ASN A 400 -8.51 -4.62 0.57
CA ASN A 400 -7.22 -3.98 0.30
C ASN A 400 -7.27 -3.21 -1.02
N THR A 401 -7.89 -3.79 -2.06
CA THR A 401 -8.06 -3.15 -3.36
C THR A 401 -8.89 -1.87 -3.26
N GLN A 402 -9.95 -1.88 -2.45
CA GLN A 402 -10.75 -0.68 -2.18
C GLN A 402 -9.94 0.39 -1.43
N SER A 403 -9.11 -0.02 -0.47
CA SER A 403 -8.19 0.89 0.24
C SER A 403 -7.16 1.51 -0.71
N THR A 404 -6.60 0.73 -1.63
CA THR A 404 -5.69 1.20 -2.70
C THR A 404 -6.39 2.20 -3.62
N THR A 405 -7.63 1.92 -4.04
CA THR A 405 -8.42 2.84 -4.87
C THR A 405 -8.69 4.16 -4.15
N THR A 406 -8.95 4.12 -2.84
CA THR A 406 -9.12 5.34 -2.03
C THR A 406 -7.79 6.09 -1.88
N GLY A 407 -6.69 5.38 -1.63
CA GLY A 407 -5.36 5.96 -1.50
C GLY A 407 -4.90 6.64 -2.79
N THR A 408 -5.08 5.98 -3.93
CA THR A 408 -4.76 6.54 -5.26
C THR A 408 -5.57 7.78 -5.60
N SER A 409 -6.87 7.80 -5.24
CA SER A 409 -7.69 9.01 -5.38
C SER A 409 -7.13 10.18 -4.56
N ASN A 410 -6.74 9.95 -3.32
CA ASN A 410 -6.14 10.99 -2.46
C ASN A 410 -4.77 11.45 -2.99
N THR A 411 -3.95 10.53 -3.50
CA THR A 411 -2.65 10.87 -4.12
C THR A 411 -2.84 11.68 -5.40
N LEU A 412 -3.86 11.36 -6.21
CA LEU A 412 -4.18 12.11 -7.42
C LEU A 412 -4.60 13.55 -7.10
N GLU A 413 -5.41 13.75 -6.06
CA GLU A 413 -5.80 15.08 -5.58
C GLU A 413 -4.57 15.86 -5.09
N ALA A 414 -3.73 15.24 -4.27
CA ALA A 414 -2.49 15.86 -3.78
C ALA A 414 -1.51 16.23 -4.90
N ALA A 415 -1.35 15.35 -5.90
CA ALA A 415 -0.52 15.60 -7.08
C ALA A 415 -1.07 16.78 -7.90
N THR A 416 -2.39 16.86 -8.07
CA THR A 416 -3.04 17.98 -8.76
C THR A 416 -2.80 19.32 -8.03
N GLU A 417 -2.89 19.33 -6.70
CA GLU A 417 -2.58 20.51 -5.90
C GLU A 417 -1.10 20.89 -5.95
N LEU A 418 -0.17 19.92 -5.91
CA LEU A 418 1.26 20.17 -6.08
C LEU A 418 1.58 20.79 -7.45
N SER A 419 0.98 20.27 -8.52
CA SER A 419 1.11 20.82 -9.86
C SER A 419 0.59 22.26 -9.91
N ARG A 420 -0.57 22.54 -9.31
CA ARG A 420 -1.13 23.90 -9.21
C ARG A 420 -0.20 24.85 -8.45
N MET A 421 0.30 24.44 -7.29
CA MET A 421 1.23 25.25 -6.50
C MET A 421 2.55 25.52 -7.23
N ALA A 422 3.07 24.55 -7.97
CA ALA A 422 4.26 24.72 -8.79
C ALA A 422 4.04 25.76 -9.91
N VAL A 423 2.90 25.68 -10.61
CA VAL A 423 2.51 26.67 -11.63
C VAL A 423 2.36 28.08 -11.04
N ASP A 424 1.74 28.20 -9.87
CA ASP A 424 1.56 29.49 -9.22
C ASP A 424 2.89 30.06 -8.69
N LEU A 425 3.78 29.22 -8.15
CA LEU A 425 5.14 29.62 -7.78
C LEU A 425 5.93 30.10 -9.01
N GLN A 426 5.81 29.39 -10.13
CA GLN A 426 6.46 29.77 -11.39
C GLN A 426 5.92 31.11 -11.92
N LYS A 427 4.61 31.38 -11.78
CA LYS A 427 4.05 32.72 -12.08
C LYS A 427 4.66 33.81 -11.21
N VAL A 428 4.80 33.58 -9.90
CA VAL A 428 5.39 34.57 -8.98
C VAL A 428 6.85 34.83 -9.32
N VAL A 429 7.62 33.77 -9.56
CA VAL A 429 9.03 33.86 -9.93
C VAL A 429 9.22 34.58 -11.28
N ASN A 430 8.33 34.34 -12.24
CA ASN A 430 8.37 34.99 -13.56
C ASN A 430 8.05 36.51 -13.52
N GLN A 431 7.58 37.05 -12.39
CA GLN A 431 7.46 38.50 -12.22
C GLN A 431 8.83 39.17 -12.07
N PHE A 432 9.85 38.40 -11.67
CA PHE A 432 11.21 38.89 -11.56
C PHE A 432 11.95 38.73 -12.89
N LYS A 433 12.68 39.77 -13.29
CA LYS A 433 13.63 39.75 -14.40
C LYS A 433 15.04 39.62 -13.81
N TYR A 434 15.68 38.46 -13.99
CA TYR A 434 16.94 38.12 -13.32
C TYR A 434 18.01 37.57 -14.24
#